data_AF-A0A1G8ZQJ4-F1
#
_entry.id   AF-A0A1G8ZQJ4-F1
#
_cell.length_a   1.000
_cell.length_b   1.000
_cell.length_c   1.000
_cell.angle_alpha   90.00
_cell.angle_beta   90.00
_cell.angle_gamma   90.00
#
_symmetry.space_group_name_H-M   'P 1'
#
loop_
_entity.id
_entity.type
_entity.pdbx_description
1 polymer ?
#
loop_
_entity_poly.entity_id
_entity_poly.type
_entity_poly.pdbx_seq_one_letter_code
_entity_poly.pdbx_strand_id
1 'polypeptide(L)'
;MAVIFPYIVGSIIIFNILLAMTIVFLERRDASSTWAWLMVLLFIPIAGFILYLIFGRKLSNKKIFTWDTKSRLGVKTAVQAQLRALEEGSFRFKDESLLPYKDLFYLHLRNDDAILTQDNRVEIFTDGQKKFHSLLQDIEEAEDHIHLLYYILRSDRLGDLLADALIRKAKEGVQVRVLFDDMGSRELSRKFIRRIQKAGAEVEAFFPPLIPKVNLKINHRNHRKLAIIDGKIGYIGGFNIGDEYLGYNKKFGYWRDTHLKIVGDAVRNMQTRFILDWNQASRHDIMYEERYYAAEPAGEVGIQIVSSGPDSDWEQIKNGYIKMIMSAKQYIYIQTPYFIPDDSLADALKIAVLSGVDVRIMIPNMPDHPFVYWATYSNIGDLLKAGADVYVYQNGFLHAKTIVVDEKIASIGTANIDVRSFKLNFEVNAFLYDRQVAGELAEKFKEDILHSSQLSYKLYLQRSTWIRFKEAIARLLSPIL
;
A
#
# COMPACT_ATOMS: atom_id res chain seq x y z
N MET A 1 37.92 -32.56 -21.77
CA MET A 1 37.17 -31.73 -20.79
C MET A 1 38.06 -30.76 -20.00
N ALA A 2 39.26 -31.14 -19.56
CA ALA A 2 40.16 -30.27 -18.78
C ALA A 2 40.61 -28.98 -19.50
N VAL A 3 40.75 -29.00 -20.83
CA VAL A 3 41.14 -27.81 -21.61
C VAL A 3 39.98 -26.82 -21.79
N ILE A 4 38.73 -27.29 -21.79
CA ILE A 4 37.55 -26.47 -22.11
C ILE A 4 37.03 -25.74 -20.86
N PHE A 5 37.18 -26.35 -19.68
CA PHE A 5 36.65 -25.81 -18.42
C PHE A 5 37.19 -24.41 -18.06
N PRO A 6 38.49 -24.09 -18.18
CA PRO A 6 39.01 -22.75 -17.92
C PRO A 6 38.42 -21.68 -18.85
N TYR A 7 38.20 -22.02 -20.12
CA TYR A 7 37.57 -21.09 -21.07
C TYR A 7 36.11 -20.83 -20.72
N ILE A 8 35.35 -21.86 -20.32
CA ILE A 8 33.96 -21.70 -19.87
C ILE A 8 33.90 -20.79 -18.63
N VAL A 9 34.75 -21.04 -17.63
CA VAL A 9 34.81 -20.21 -16.42
C VAL A 9 35.22 -18.78 -16.75
N GLY A 10 36.23 -18.59 -17.59
CA GLY A 10 36.68 -17.27 -18.05
C GLY A 10 35.59 -16.50 -18.78
N SER A 11 34.84 -17.16 -19.69
CA SER A 11 33.71 -16.54 -20.39
C SER A 11 32.58 -16.13 -19.44
N ILE A 12 32.25 -16.95 -18.44
CA ILE A 12 31.24 -16.61 -17.42
C ILE A 12 31.67 -15.37 -16.63
N ILE A 13 32.94 -15.29 -16.22
CA ILE A 13 33.47 -14.15 -15.47
C ILE A 13 33.42 -12.88 -16.32
N ILE A 14 33.89 -12.92 -17.57
CA ILE A 14 33.84 -11.77 -18.49
C ILE A 14 32.39 -11.32 -18.69
N PHE A 15 31.47 -12.25 -18.91
CA PHE A 15 30.05 -11.93 -19.06
C PHE A 15 29.46 -11.27 -17.81
N ASN A 16 29.76 -11.79 -16.61
CA ASN A 16 29.31 -11.18 -15.35
C ASN A 16 29.89 -9.78 -15.16
N ILE A 17 31.16 -9.54 -15.52
CA ILE A 17 31.78 -8.20 -15.43
C ILE A 17 31.09 -7.22 -16.38
N LEU A 18 30.83 -7.61 -17.63
CA LEU A 18 30.11 -6.77 -18.60
C LEU A 18 28.70 -6.43 -18.09
N LEU A 19 28.00 -7.38 -17.50
CA LEU A 19 26.69 -7.16 -16.89
C LEU A 19 26.76 -6.24 -15.66
N ALA A 20 27.73 -6.45 -14.78
CA ALA A 20 27.97 -5.60 -13.62
C ALA A 20 28.24 -4.14 -14.05
N MET A 21 29.07 -3.93 -15.08
CA MET A 21 29.29 -2.60 -15.66
C MET A 21 28.00 -2.04 -16.27
N THR A 22 27.22 -2.85 -16.98
CA THR A 22 25.92 -2.44 -17.54
C THR A 22 25.01 -1.89 -16.44
N ILE A 23 24.90 -2.57 -15.30
CA ILE A 23 24.08 -2.12 -14.16
C ILE A 23 24.58 -0.79 -13.61
N VAL A 24 25.88 -0.65 -13.38
CA VAL A 24 26.48 0.57 -12.83
C VAL A 24 26.29 1.78 -13.75
N PHE A 25 26.47 1.59 -15.05
CA PHE A 25 26.49 2.70 -16.01
C PHE A 25 25.14 3.02 -16.65
N LEU A 26 24.23 2.04 -16.77
CA LEU A 26 22.95 2.23 -17.47
C LEU A 26 21.76 2.40 -16.54
N GLU A 27 21.83 1.94 -15.28
CA GLU A 27 20.72 2.09 -14.35
C GLU A 27 20.98 3.20 -13.32
N ARG A 28 20.15 4.25 -13.34
CA ARG A 28 20.06 5.23 -12.25
C ARG A 28 19.42 4.56 -11.02
N ARG A 29 20.22 3.87 -10.22
CA ARG A 29 19.83 3.29 -8.93
C ARG A 29 20.48 4.06 -7.79
N ASP A 30 19.90 3.93 -6.60
CA ASP A 30 20.60 4.29 -5.38
C ASP A 30 21.88 3.46 -5.25
N ALA A 31 22.93 4.08 -4.71
CA ALA A 31 24.26 3.46 -4.63
C ALA A 31 24.23 2.13 -3.85
N SER A 32 23.39 2.03 -2.82
CA SER A 32 23.21 0.83 -2.00
C SER A 32 22.65 -0.35 -2.82
N SER A 33 21.60 -0.13 -3.62
CA SER A 33 21.04 -1.15 -4.52
C SER A 33 22.06 -1.58 -5.58
N THR A 34 22.81 -0.64 -6.16
CA THR A 34 23.89 -0.95 -7.11
C THR A 34 24.95 -1.84 -6.48
N TRP A 35 25.45 -1.49 -5.29
CA TRP A 35 26.42 -2.31 -4.57
C TRP A 35 25.88 -3.69 -4.22
N ALA A 36 24.63 -3.80 -3.77
CA ALA A 36 24.01 -5.09 -3.48
C ALA A 36 23.99 -6.00 -4.73
N TRP A 37 23.58 -5.46 -5.88
CA TRP A 37 23.56 -6.23 -7.14
C TRP A 37 24.96 -6.58 -7.64
N LEU A 38 25.92 -5.67 -7.50
CA LEU A 38 27.33 -5.97 -7.81
C LEU A 38 27.85 -7.14 -6.97
N MET A 39 27.57 -7.16 -5.67
CA MET A 39 27.98 -8.23 -4.77
C MET A 39 27.32 -9.57 -5.15
N VAL A 40 26.02 -9.56 -5.45
CA VAL A 40 25.30 -10.78 -5.89
C VAL A 40 25.89 -11.33 -7.18
N LEU A 41 26.19 -10.46 -8.15
CA LEU A 41 26.75 -10.87 -9.44
C LEU A 41 28.20 -11.35 -9.36
N LEU A 42 28.98 -10.76 -8.45
CA LEU A 42 30.38 -11.10 -8.24
C LEU A 42 30.52 -12.43 -7.47
N PHE A 43 29.80 -12.59 -6.36
CA PHE A 43 29.95 -13.74 -5.47
C PHE A 43 29.11 -14.96 -5.88
N ILE A 44 28.06 -14.76 -6.67
CA ILE A 44 27.17 -15.84 -7.10
C ILE A 44 27.09 -15.80 -8.64
N PRO A 45 28.16 -16.22 -9.36
CA PRO A 45 28.15 -16.20 -10.82
C PRO A 45 27.04 -17.11 -11.38
N ILE A 46 26.46 -16.74 -12.53
CA ILE A 46 25.31 -17.39 -13.17
C ILE A 46 24.00 -17.27 -12.38
N ALA A 47 23.94 -17.77 -11.15
CA ALA A 47 22.72 -17.69 -10.34
C ALA A 47 22.39 -16.24 -9.94
N GLY A 48 23.40 -15.42 -9.63
CA GLY A 48 23.23 -13.98 -9.41
C GLY A 48 22.69 -13.25 -10.64
N PHE A 49 23.06 -13.68 -11.85
CA PHE A 49 22.48 -13.15 -13.08
C PHE A 49 21.00 -13.51 -13.20
N ILE A 50 20.63 -14.77 -12.96
CA ILE A 50 19.22 -15.21 -12.94
C ILE A 50 18.44 -14.42 -11.88
N LEU A 51 18.99 -14.25 -10.69
CA LEU A 51 18.39 -13.44 -9.62
C LEU A 51 18.21 -11.97 -10.06
N TYR A 52 19.20 -11.39 -10.73
CA TYR A 52 19.09 -10.02 -11.27
C TYR A 52 17.99 -9.90 -12.34
N LEU A 53 17.83 -10.91 -13.21
CA LEU A 53 16.75 -10.91 -14.19
C LEU A 53 15.35 -10.96 -13.55
N ILE A 54 15.21 -11.61 -12.40
CA ILE A 54 13.93 -11.80 -11.70
C ILE A 54 13.60 -10.65 -10.75
N PHE A 55 14.57 -10.21 -9.94
CA PHE A 55 14.37 -9.23 -8.87
C PHE A 55 15.03 -7.88 -9.14
N GLY A 56 16.08 -7.87 -9.96
CA GLY A 56 16.87 -6.68 -10.23
C GLY A 56 16.14 -5.71 -11.13
N ARG A 57 15.59 -6.18 -12.25
CA ARG A 57 15.03 -5.32 -13.31
C ARG A 57 13.95 -4.35 -12.80
N LYS A 58 14.09 -3.07 -13.15
CA LYS A 58 12.99 -2.11 -13.00
C LYS A 58 11.88 -2.40 -14.02
N LEU A 59 10.63 -2.13 -13.65
CA LEU A 59 9.54 -2.05 -14.62
C LEU A 59 9.88 -0.98 -15.65
N SER A 60 9.66 -1.27 -16.93
CA SER A 60 9.89 -0.31 -18.01
C SER A 60 8.82 0.79 -17.95
N ASN A 61 9.21 2.08 -18.02
CA ASN A 61 8.34 3.26 -18.05
C ASN A 61 7.38 3.32 -19.26
N LYS A 62 7.30 2.28 -20.11
CA LYS A 62 6.34 2.24 -21.21
C LYS A 62 4.94 1.96 -20.65
N LYS A 63 4.13 3.03 -20.53
CA LYS A 63 2.67 3.08 -20.29
C LYS A 63 2.07 1.74 -19.84
N ILE A 64 2.36 1.35 -18.60
CA ILE A 64 1.85 0.11 -18.00
C ILE A 64 0.32 0.18 -17.91
N PHE A 65 -0.20 1.38 -17.66
CA PHE A 65 -1.61 1.64 -17.59
C PHE A 65 -2.14 2.21 -18.90
N THR A 66 -3.13 1.52 -19.46
CA THR A 66 -3.97 2.00 -20.55
C THR A 66 -5.05 2.90 -19.97
N TRP A 67 -5.14 4.11 -20.52
CA TRP A 67 -6.14 5.09 -20.11
C TRP A 67 -7.00 5.43 -21.30
N ASP A 68 -8.31 5.31 -21.12
CA ASP A 68 -9.25 5.87 -22.08
C ASP A 68 -9.00 7.38 -22.21
N THR A 69 -9.08 7.88 -23.45
CA THR A 69 -8.73 9.27 -23.75
C THR A 69 -9.69 10.24 -23.08
N LYS A 70 -10.97 9.89 -22.95
CA LYS A 70 -12.01 10.73 -22.33
C LYS A 70 -11.83 10.80 -20.81
N SER A 71 -11.64 9.66 -20.14
CA SER A 71 -11.31 9.63 -18.70
C SER A 71 -10.06 10.45 -18.39
N ARG A 72 -9.01 10.26 -19.20
CA ARG A 72 -7.74 10.98 -19.07
C ARG A 72 -7.92 12.50 -19.18
N LEU A 73 -8.70 12.94 -20.15
CA LEU A 73 -8.97 14.35 -20.37
C LEU A 73 -9.81 14.93 -19.22
N GLY A 74 -10.82 14.20 -18.75
CA GLY A 74 -11.69 14.63 -17.64
C GLY A 74 -10.89 14.87 -16.35
N VAL A 75 -10.09 13.88 -15.93
CA VAL A 75 -9.24 14.01 -14.73
C VAL A 75 -8.25 15.17 -14.89
N LYS A 76 -7.55 15.24 -16.04
CA LYS A 76 -6.60 16.34 -16.28
C LYS A 76 -7.25 17.71 -16.24
N THR A 77 -8.43 17.87 -16.83
CA THR A 77 -9.17 19.14 -16.79
C THR A 77 -9.53 19.52 -15.36
N ALA A 78 -10.04 18.58 -14.56
CA ALA A 78 -10.38 18.82 -13.17
C ALA A 78 -9.16 19.18 -12.32
N VAL A 79 -8.04 18.46 -12.50
CA VAL A 79 -6.76 18.76 -11.85
C VAL A 79 -6.26 20.16 -12.20
N GLN A 80 -6.27 20.53 -13.48
CA GLN A 80 -5.83 21.86 -13.91
C GLN A 80 -6.74 22.98 -13.38
N ALA A 81 -8.06 22.74 -13.32
CA ALA A 81 -8.99 23.69 -12.73
C ALA A 81 -8.72 23.90 -11.24
N GLN A 82 -8.50 22.82 -10.48
CA GLN A 82 -8.19 22.90 -9.06
C GLN A 82 -6.82 23.56 -8.81
N LEU A 83 -5.79 23.25 -9.61
CA LEU A 83 -4.48 23.91 -9.54
C LEU A 83 -4.58 25.43 -9.76
N ARG A 84 -5.32 25.87 -10.78
CA ARG A 84 -5.53 27.30 -11.04
C ARG A 84 -6.24 27.97 -9.88
N ALA A 85 -7.31 27.36 -9.36
CA ALA A 85 -8.03 27.90 -8.22
C ALA A 85 -7.13 28.07 -6.97
N LEU A 86 -6.16 27.17 -6.79
CA LEU A 86 -5.18 27.23 -5.72
C LEU A 86 -4.13 28.32 -5.94
N GLU A 87 -3.62 28.45 -7.15
CA GLU A 87 -2.63 29.47 -7.54
C GLU A 87 -3.21 30.89 -7.48
N GLU A 88 -4.49 31.03 -7.84
CA GLU A 88 -5.23 32.30 -7.78
C GLU A 88 -5.80 32.63 -6.38
N GLY A 89 -5.69 31.69 -5.43
CA GLY A 89 -6.27 31.85 -4.09
C GLY A 89 -7.81 31.86 -4.07
N SER A 90 -8.46 31.37 -5.12
CA SER A 90 -9.92 31.30 -5.25
C SER A 90 -10.52 29.96 -4.78
N PHE A 91 -9.68 28.95 -4.52
CA PHE A 91 -10.12 27.66 -3.98
C PHE A 91 -10.62 27.81 -2.54
N ARG A 92 -11.85 27.34 -2.28
CA ARG A 92 -12.48 27.40 -0.95
C ARG A 92 -12.35 26.06 -0.24
N PHE A 93 -11.67 26.07 0.90
CA PHE A 93 -11.72 24.96 1.85
C PHE A 93 -13.02 25.03 2.65
N LYS A 94 -13.70 23.89 2.84
CA LYS A 94 -14.86 23.84 3.74
C LYS A 94 -14.45 24.09 5.19
N ASP A 95 -13.31 23.55 5.60
CA ASP A 95 -12.69 23.82 6.90
C ASP A 95 -11.42 24.65 6.71
N GLU A 96 -11.48 25.94 7.08
CA GLU A 96 -10.36 26.87 7.00
C GLU A 96 -9.19 26.49 7.90
N SER A 97 -9.42 25.69 8.95
CA SER A 97 -8.35 25.22 9.85
C SER A 97 -7.36 24.27 9.15
N LEU A 98 -7.70 23.80 7.95
CA LEU A 98 -6.87 22.95 7.10
C LEU A 98 -5.97 23.75 6.14
N LEU A 99 -6.16 25.07 6.04
CA LEU A 99 -5.33 25.94 5.18
C LEU A 99 -3.82 25.83 5.45
N PRO A 100 -3.32 25.59 6.69
CA PRO A 100 -1.90 25.33 6.92
C PRO A 100 -1.35 24.09 6.22
N TYR A 101 -2.20 23.11 5.87
CA TYR A 101 -1.81 21.90 5.17
C TYR A 101 -1.89 22.04 3.65
N LYS A 102 -1.97 23.28 3.16
CA LYS A 102 -2.32 23.50 1.77
C LYS A 102 -1.32 22.91 0.76
N ASP A 103 -0.06 22.98 1.13
CA ASP A 103 1.01 22.45 0.32
C ASP A 103 0.95 20.92 0.19
N LEU A 104 0.32 20.22 1.15
CA LEU A 104 0.14 18.76 1.08
C LEU A 104 -0.86 18.39 -0.01
N PHE A 105 -2.01 19.08 -0.09
CA PHE A 105 -2.94 18.80 -1.18
C PHE A 105 -2.33 19.18 -2.53
N TYR A 106 -1.58 20.28 -2.58
CA TYR A 106 -0.98 20.79 -3.82
C TYR A 106 0.06 19.80 -4.34
N LEU A 107 0.84 19.22 -3.41
CA LEU A 107 1.79 18.14 -3.70
C LEU A 107 1.09 16.95 -4.37
N HIS A 108 0.00 16.45 -3.77
CA HIS A 108 -0.74 15.29 -4.29
C HIS A 108 -1.41 15.57 -5.65
N LEU A 109 -1.93 16.78 -5.81
CA LEU A 109 -2.52 17.22 -7.07
C LEU A 109 -1.47 17.31 -8.19
N ARG A 110 -0.23 17.68 -7.87
CA ARG A 110 0.88 17.79 -8.83
C ARG A 110 1.58 16.47 -9.14
N ASN A 111 1.70 15.57 -8.16
CA ASN A 111 2.51 14.36 -8.29
C ASN A 111 1.72 13.07 -8.62
N ASP A 112 0.40 13.09 -8.42
CA ASP A 112 -0.47 11.93 -8.64
C ASP A 112 -1.77 12.26 -9.37
N ASP A 113 -1.99 13.53 -9.77
CA ASP A 113 -3.28 13.99 -10.28
C ASP A 113 -4.45 13.74 -9.29
N ALA A 114 -4.14 13.61 -7.99
CA ALA A 114 -5.11 13.28 -6.96
C ALA A 114 -5.97 14.50 -6.60
N ILE A 115 -7.23 14.51 -7.02
CA ILE A 115 -8.16 15.61 -6.80
C ILE A 115 -8.63 15.63 -5.35
N LEU A 116 -8.58 16.81 -4.71
CA LEU A 116 -9.20 17.02 -3.40
C LEU A 116 -10.72 17.12 -3.55
N THR A 117 -11.42 16.21 -2.87
CA THR A 117 -12.87 16.24 -2.67
C THR A 117 -13.17 16.66 -1.24
N GLN A 118 -14.31 17.28 -0.96
CA GLN A 118 -14.64 17.87 0.36
C GLN A 118 -16.05 17.50 0.83
N ASP A 119 -16.62 16.45 0.27
CA ASP A 119 -18.03 16.10 0.34
C ASP A 119 -18.18 14.59 0.52
N ASN A 120 -17.41 14.08 1.48
CA ASN A 120 -17.33 12.66 1.78
C ASN A 120 -17.75 12.36 3.23
N ARG A 121 -18.37 11.19 3.39
CA ARG A 121 -18.73 10.60 4.66
C ARG A 121 -17.88 9.35 4.80
N VAL A 122 -17.21 9.25 5.93
CA VAL A 122 -16.28 8.18 6.24
C VAL A 122 -16.79 7.40 7.44
N GLU A 123 -16.80 6.09 7.32
CA GLU A 123 -16.98 5.15 8.43
C GLU A 123 -15.67 4.37 8.61
N ILE A 124 -15.18 4.29 9.85
CA ILE A 124 -13.90 3.68 10.19
C ILE A 124 -14.14 2.29 10.79
N PHE A 125 -13.52 1.27 10.20
CA PHE A 125 -13.47 -0.07 10.75
C PHE A 125 -12.10 -0.37 11.33
N THR A 126 -12.09 -0.81 12.58
CA THR A 126 -10.90 -1.32 13.28
C THR A 126 -10.93 -2.84 13.49
N ASP A 127 -12.06 -3.47 13.17
CA ASP A 127 -12.36 -4.89 13.34
C ASP A 127 -12.79 -5.51 12.01
N GLY A 128 -12.22 -6.67 11.69
CA GLY A 128 -12.47 -7.36 10.43
C GLY A 128 -13.90 -7.90 10.32
N GLN A 129 -14.51 -8.38 11.39
CA GLN A 129 -15.87 -8.91 11.33
C GLN A 129 -16.88 -7.80 10.99
N LYS A 130 -16.78 -6.63 11.65
CA LYS A 130 -17.60 -5.45 11.33
C LYS A 130 -17.40 -5.00 9.88
N LYS A 131 -16.14 -4.88 9.45
CA LYS A 131 -15.80 -4.49 8.07
C LYS A 131 -16.43 -5.43 7.04
N PHE A 132 -16.25 -6.73 7.21
CA PHE A 132 -16.72 -7.71 6.22
C PHE A 132 -18.22 -7.91 6.27
N HIS A 133 -18.86 -7.76 7.43
CA HIS A 133 -20.32 -7.72 7.52
C HIS A 133 -20.88 -6.55 6.71
N SER A 134 -20.33 -5.34 6.90
CA SER A 134 -20.72 -4.14 6.15
C SER A 134 -20.50 -4.31 4.64
N LEU A 135 -19.33 -4.78 4.22
CA LEU A 135 -19.02 -4.99 2.80
C LEU A 135 -19.94 -6.02 2.15
N LEU A 136 -20.22 -7.14 2.83
CA LEU A 136 -21.11 -8.16 2.29
C LEU A 136 -22.54 -7.64 2.16
N GLN A 137 -23.01 -6.84 3.11
CA GLN A 137 -24.32 -6.19 3.01
C GLN A 137 -24.40 -5.28 1.77
N ASP A 138 -23.42 -4.37 1.60
CA ASP A 138 -23.41 -3.47 0.43
C ASP A 138 -23.32 -4.26 -0.89
N ILE A 139 -22.60 -5.39 -0.92
CA ILE A 139 -22.57 -6.28 -2.09
C ILE A 139 -23.94 -6.88 -2.39
N GLU A 140 -24.68 -7.36 -1.38
CA GLU A 140 -26.02 -7.92 -1.57
C GLU A 140 -27.00 -6.85 -2.09
N GLU A 141 -26.84 -5.61 -1.65
CA GLU A 141 -27.66 -4.46 -2.05
C GLU A 141 -27.28 -3.87 -3.42
N ALA A 142 -26.17 -4.29 -4.04
CA ALA A 142 -25.69 -3.74 -5.30
C ALA A 142 -26.68 -3.94 -6.47
N GLU A 143 -26.83 -2.94 -7.33
CA GLU A 143 -27.79 -2.97 -8.45
C GLU A 143 -27.15 -2.87 -9.84
N ASP A 144 -25.95 -2.27 -9.98
CA ASP A 144 -25.31 -2.03 -11.28
C ASP A 144 -23.98 -2.79 -11.42
N HIS A 145 -23.02 -2.56 -10.51
CA HIS A 145 -21.70 -3.19 -10.60
C HIS A 145 -20.97 -3.33 -9.27
N ILE A 146 -20.10 -4.34 -9.21
CA ILE A 146 -19.21 -4.60 -8.07
C ILE A 146 -17.79 -4.77 -8.61
N HIS A 147 -16.88 -3.91 -8.19
CA HIS A 147 -15.46 -3.95 -8.57
C HIS A 147 -14.60 -4.19 -7.33
N LEU A 148 -13.94 -5.34 -7.26
CA LEU A 148 -13.08 -5.73 -6.14
C LEU A 148 -11.63 -5.85 -6.59
N LEU A 149 -10.71 -5.25 -5.83
CA LEU A 149 -9.26 -5.39 -5.99
C LEU A 149 -8.64 -5.74 -4.64
N TYR A 150 -7.98 -6.89 -4.52
CA TYR A 150 -7.30 -7.29 -3.28
C TYR A 150 -5.94 -7.94 -3.54
N TYR A 151 -4.97 -7.64 -2.67
CA TYR A 151 -3.66 -8.29 -2.69
C TYR A 151 -3.76 -9.79 -2.39
N ILE A 152 -4.46 -10.14 -1.31
CA ILE A 152 -4.71 -11.54 -0.93
C ILE A 152 -6.21 -11.84 -1.03
N LEU A 153 -6.51 -12.88 -1.79
CA LEU A 153 -7.80 -13.55 -1.82
C LEU A 153 -7.59 -15.02 -1.51
N ARG A 154 -8.26 -15.53 -0.47
CA ARG A 154 -8.22 -16.95 -0.09
C ARG A 154 -9.49 -17.69 -0.50
N SER A 155 -9.36 -19.01 -0.72
CA SER A 155 -10.49 -19.94 -0.85
C SER A 155 -10.83 -20.59 0.49
N ASP A 156 -11.05 -19.76 1.52
CA ASP A 156 -11.43 -20.17 2.87
C ASP A 156 -12.88 -19.72 3.19
N ARG A 157 -13.30 -19.75 4.46
CA ARG A 157 -14.70 -19.47 4.81
C ARG A 157 -15.12 -18.06 4.41
N LEU A 158 -14.32 -17.04 4.73
CA LEU A 158 -14.61 -15.66 4.31
C LEU A 158 -14.60 -15.54 2.77
N GLY A 159 -13.62 -16.14 2.11
CA GLY A 159 -13.56 -16.16 0.64
C GLY A 159 -14.80 -16.80 0.00
N ASP A 160 -15.27 -17.92 0.54
CA ASP A 160 -16.46 -18.62 0.04
C ASP A 160 -17.75 -17.81 0.29
N LEU A 161 -17.88 -17.14 1.44
CA LEU A 161 -19.01 -16.23 1.71
C LEU A 161 -19.06 -15.08 0.69
N LEU A 162 -17.90 -14.47 0.42
CA LEU A 162 -17.78 -13.42 -0.58
C LEU A 162 -18.12 -13.96 -1.97
N ALA A 163 -17.56 -15.11 -2.36
CA ALA A 163 -17.83 -15.73 -3.66
C ALA A 163 -19.33 -16.02 -3.84
N ASP A 164 -20.01 -16.48 -2.80
CA ASP A 164 -21.44 -16.78 -2.83
C ASP A 164 -22.29 -15.53 -3.09
N ALA A 165 -21.97 -14.43 -2.43
CA ALA A 165 -22.61 -13.13 -2.65
C ALA A 165 -22.40 -12.65 -4.09
N LEU A 166 -21.14 -12.65 -4.56
CA LEU A 166 -20.80 -12.24 -5.92
C LEU A 166 -21.49 -13.10 -6.99
N ILE A 167 -21.62 -14.42 -6.76
CA ILE A 167 -22.32 -15.34 -7.66
C ILE A 167 -23.81 -15.04 -7.71
N ARG A 168 -24.45 -14.70 -6.58
CA ARG A 168 -25.86 -14.28 -6.57
C ARG A 168 -26.04 -13.02 -7.40
N LYS A 169 -25.26 -11.97 -7.13
CA LYS A 169 -25.34 -10.69 -7.84
C LYS A 169 -25.06 -10.82 -9.34
N ALA A 170 -24.06 -11.61 -9.73
CA ALA A 170 -23.79 -11.87 -11.14
C ALA A 170 -24.98 -12.54 -11.86
N LYS A 171 -25.69 -13.45 -11.18
CA LYS A 171 -26.90 -14.09 -11.73
C LYS A 171 -28.11 -13.16 -11.80
N GLU A 172 -28.16 -12.15 -10.94
CA GLU A 172 -29.16 -11.08 -10.96
C GLU A 172 -28.89 -10.04 -12.07
N GLY A 173 -27.73 -10.13 -12.73
CA GLY A 173 -27.35 -9.24 -13.83
C GLY A 173 -26.39 -8.11 -13.43
N VAL A 174 -25.99 -8.03 -12.16
CA VAL A 174 -25.00 -7.05 -11.69
C VAL A 174 -23.62 -7.37 -12.29
N GLN A 175 -22.93 -6.36 -12.80
CA GLN A 175 -21.62 -6.53 -13.39
C GLN A 175 -20.55 -6.71 -12.31
N VAL A 176 -20.07 -7.95 -12.14
CA VAL A 176 -19.06 -8.28 -11.13
C VAL A 176 -17.67 -8.42 -11.75
N ARG A 177 -16.70 -7.68 -11.22
CA ARG A 177 -15.28 -7.76 -11.56
C ARG A 177 -14.41 -7.96 -10.34
N VAL A 178 -13.57 -8.99 -10.37
CA VAL A 178 -12.64 -9.32 -9.28
C VAL A 178 -11.22 -9.33 -9.83
N LEU A 179 -10.38 -8.45 -9.32
CA LEU A 179 -8.96 -8.37 -9.60
C LEU A 179 -8.17 -8.77 -8.35
N PHE A 180 -7.17 -9.62 -8.51
CA PHE A 180 -6.31 -10.03 -7.39
C PHE A 180 -4.84 -10.10 -7.81
N ASP A 181 -3.93 -9.96 -6.84
CA ASP A 181 -2.51 -10.17 -7.11
C ASP A 181 -2.17 -11.67 -7.20
N ASP A 182 -1.56 -12.09 -8.31
CA ASP A 182 -1.23 -13.50 -8.58
C ASP A 182 -0.31 -14.10 -7.50
N MET A 183 0.67 -13.33 -7.02
CA MET A 183 1.65 -13.81 -6.05
C MET A 183 1.10 -13.82 -4.62
N GLY A 184 0.40 -12.76 -4.22
CA GLY A 184 -0.30 -12.66 -2.95
C GLY A 184 -1.38 -13.74 -2.80
N SER A 185 -2.07 -14.07 -3.89
CA SER A 185 -3.14 -15.07 -3.93
C SER A 185 -2.73 -16.40 -4.56
N ARG A 186 -1.44 -16.77 -4.49
CA ARG A 186 -0.92 -18.02 -5.09
C ARG A 186 -1.58 -19.31 -4.56
N GLU A 187 -2.20 -19.26 -3.38
CA GLU A 187 -2.93 -20.36 -2.75
C GLU A 187 -4.41 -20.42 -3.17
N LEU A 188 -4.87 -19.45 -3.97
CA LEU A 188 -6.24 -19.37 -4.47
C LEU A 188 -6.52 -20.54 -5.44
N SER A 189 -7.58 -21.30 -5.16
CA SER A 189 -7.87 -22.49 -5.95
C SER A 189 -8.46 -22.13 -7.32
N ARG A 190 -8.02 -22.82 -8.38
CA ARG A 190 -8.63 -22.68 -9.73
C ARG A 190 -10.12 -23.03 -9.73
N LYS A 191 -10.56 -23.92 -8.82
CA LYS A 191 -11.97 -24.28 -8.66
C LYS A 191 -12.78 -23.09 -8.18
N PHE A 192 -12.27 -22.34 -7.20
CA PHE A 192 -12.88 -21.11 -6.69
C PHE A 192 -13.04 -20.06 -7.79
N ILE A 193 -11.97 -19.76 -8.53
CA ILE A 193 -12.02 -18.79 -9.64
C ILE A 193 -13.07 -19.20 -10.69
N ARG A 194 -13.03 -20.46 -11.15
CA ARG A 194 -13.98 -20.98 -12.14
C ARG A 194 -15.43 -20.95 -11.65
N ARG A 195 -15.65 -21.11 -10.34
CA ARG A 195 -16.99 -21.08 -9.73
C ARG A 195 -17.62 -19.70 -9.89
N ILE A 196 -16.86 -18.64 -9.63
CA ILE A 196 -17.29 -17.24 -9.79
C ILE A 196 -17.48 -16.92 -11.28
N GLN A 197 -16.51 -17.27 -12.13
CA GLN A 197 -16.58 -17.03 -13.58
C GLN A 197 -17.77 -17.71 -14.27
N LYS A 198 -18.13 -18.93 -13.85
CA LYS A 198 -19.30 -19.65 -14.38
C LYS A 198 -20.64 -18.94 -14.10
N ALA A 199 -20.69 -18.05 -13.12
CA ALA A 199 -21.88 -17.26 -12.82
C ALA A 199 -21.98 -15.98 -13.67
N GLY A 200 -20.99 -15.69 -14.52
CA GLY A 200 -20.95 -14.49 -15.37
C GLY A 200 -20.02 -13.38 -14.86
N ALA A 201 -19.40 -13.55 -13.69
CA ALA A 201 -18.45 -12.58 -13.15
C ALA A 201 -17.09 -12.65 -13.89
N GLU A 202 -16.45 -11.49 -14.07
CA GLU A 202 -15.12 -11.39 -14.65
C GLU A 202 -14.08 -11.47 -13.52
N VAL A 203 -13.07 -12.33 -13.68
CA VAL A 203 -12.04 -12.53 -12.66
C VAL A 203 -10.67 -12.55 -13.33
N GLU A 204 -9.80 -11.62 -12.95
CA GLU A 204 -8.49 -11.41 -13.55
C GLU A 204 -7.39 -11.37 -12.49
N ALA A 205 -6.19 -11.76 -12.88
CA ALA A 205 -4.99 -11.70 -12.03
C ALA A 205 -4.09 -10.56 -12.48
N PHE A 206 -3.54 -9.79 -11.54
CA PHE A 206 -2.58 -8.72 -11.82
C PHE A 206 -1.18 -9.31 -12.05
N PHE A 207 -0.54 -8.96 -13.18
CA PHE A 207 0.71 -9.54 -13.68
C PHE A 207 0.79 -11.09 -13.65
N PRO A 208 -0.09 -11.79 -14.40
CA PRO A 208 -0.01 -13.23 -14.49
C PRO A 208 1.29 -13.65 -15.19
N PRO A 209 1.86 -14.82 -14.85
CA PRO A 209 3.07 -15.31 -15.47
C PRO A 209 2.86 -15.54 -16.98
N LEU A 210 3.69 -14.90 -17.81
CA LEU A 210 3.67 -15.08 -19.28
C LEU A 210 3.98 -16.53 -19.70
N ILE A 211 4.79 -17.23 -18.90
CA ILE A 211 5.12 -18.66 -19.06
C ILE A 211 4.76 -19.35 -17.75
N PRO A 212 4.05 -20.50 -17.76
CA PRO A 212 3.72 -21.22 -16.54
C PRO A 212 4.96 -21.40 -15.65
N LYS A 213 4.86 -20.96 -14.38
CA LYS A 213 5.93 -21.00 -13.35
C LYS A 213 7.08 -19.99 -13.49
N VAL A 214 7.11 -19.15 -14.54
CA VAL A 214 8.15 -18.10 -14.69
C VAL A 214 7.51 -16.72 -14.74
N ASN A 215 7.60 -16.00 -13.62
CA ASN A 215 7.14 -14.60 -13.52
C ASN A 215 8.33 -13.67 -13.29
N LEU A 216 8.82 -13.04 -14.36
CA LEU A 216 9.92 -12.05 -14.30
C LEU A 216 9.48 -10.71 -13.69
N LYS A 217 8.18 -10.53 -13.38
CA LYS A 217 7.62 -9.35 -12.70
C LYS A 217 7.20 -9.63 -11.26
N ILE A 218 7.58 -10.78 -10.70
CA ILE A 218 7.24 -11.21 -9.33
C ILE A 218 7.57 -10.18 -8.24
N ASN A 219 8.54 -9.31 -8.50
CA ASN A 219 8.96 -8.30 -7.55
C ASN A 219 7.96 -7.13 -7.45
N HIS A 220 7.04 -6.99 -8.40
CA HIS A 220 6.03 -5.95 -8.42
C HIS A 220 4.67 -6.54 -8.12
N ARG A 221 4.06 -6.09 -7.01
CA ARG A 221 2.80 -6.64 -6.52
C ARG A 221 1.75 -5.56 -6.45
N ASN A 222 0.51 -5.89 -6.80
CA ASN A 222 -0.62 -5.02 -6.52
C ASN A 222 -1.04 -5.22 -5.08
N HIS A 223 -0.62 -4.31 -4.21
CA HIS A 223 -0.89 -4.38 -2.79
C HIS A 223 -2.16 -3.59 -2.41
N ARG A 224 -2.90 -3.08 -3.39
CA ARG A 224 -4.13 -2.31 -3.18
C ARG A 224 -5.27 -3.21 -2.73
N LYS A 225 -6.21 -2.59 -1.99
CA LYS A 225 -7.37 -3.23 -1.38
C LYS A 225 -8.53 -2.25 -1.54
N LEU A 226 -9.26 -2.41 -2.63
CA LEU A 226 -10.38 -1.55 -3.01
C LEU A 226 -11.63 -2.41 -3.23
N ALA A 227 -12.78 -1.91 -2.80
CA ALA A 227 -14.08 -2.39 -3.26
C ALA A 227 -14.91 -1.19 -3.67
N ILE A 228 -15.50 -1.22 -4.87
CA ILE A 228 -16.41 -0.18 -5.34
C ILE A 228 -17.74 -0.86 -5.67
N ILE A 229 -18.81 -0.34 -5.06
CA ILE A 229 -20.18 -0.84 -5.23
C ILE A 229 -20.99 0.28 -5.90
N ASP A 230 -21.52 -0.03 -7.09
CA ASP A 230 -22.35 0.83 -7.93
C ASP A 230 -21.76 2.22 -8.24
N GLY A 231 -20.44 2.39 -8.08
CA GLY A 231 -19.78 3.69 -8.20
C GLY A 231 -20.17 4.69 -7.08
N LYS A 232 -20.92 4.23 -6.07
CA LYS A 232 -21.49 5.04 -4.98
C LYS A 232 -20.76 4.85 -3.66
N ILE A 233 -20.32 3.63 -3.39
CA ILE A 233 -19.66 3.24 -2.13
C ILE A 233 -18.27 2.73 -2.44
N GLY A 234 -17.27 3.20 -1.70
CA GLY A 234 -15.89 2.75 -1.79
C GLY A 234 -15.36 2.20 -0.47
N TYR A 235 -14.65 1.07 -0.48
CA TYR A 235 -13.85 0.58 0.63
C TYR A 235 -12.37 0.68 0.32
N ILE A 236 -11.56 1.14 1.29
CA ILE A 236 -10.10 1.25 1.18
C ILE A 236 -9.43 1.05 2.55
N GLY A 237 -8.34 0.29 2.62
CA GLY A 237 -7.58 0.09 3.86
C GLY A 237 -6.79 -1.20 3.90
N GLY A 238 -6.45 -1.71 5.09
CA GLY A 238 -5.45 -2.78 5.23
C GLY A 238 -5.93 -4.24 5.16
N PHE A 239 -7.19 -4.54 5.47
CA PHE A 239 -7.73 -5.92 5.45
C PHE A 239 -7.73 -6.56 4.05
N ASN A 240 -7.19 -7.77 3.94
CA ASN A 240 -7.40 -8.65 2.77
C ASN A 240 -8.54 -9.65 3.01
N ILE A 241 -8.84 -10.48 2.01
CA ILE A 241 -9.85 -11.54 2.13
C ILE A 241 -9.20 -12.85 2.59
N GLY A 242 -9.46 -13.21 3.84
CA GLY A 242 -9.06 -14.48 4.46
C GLY A 242 -9.49 -14.58 5.92
N ASP A 243 -9.57 -15.80 6.45
CA ASP A 243 -10.03 -16.10 7.81
C ASP A 243 -9.11 -15.51 8.90
N GLU A 244 -7.83 -15.27 8.58
CA GLU A 244 -6.91 -14.58 9.50
C GLU A 244 -7.37 -13.16 9.83
N TYR A 245 -8.03 -12.46 8.90
CA TYR A 245 -8.52 -11.10 9.07
C TYR A 245 -9.79 -11.03 9.93
N LEU A 246 -10.46 -12.17 10.14
CA LEU A 246 -11.57 -12.31 11.09
C LEU A 246 -11.10 -12.74 12.50
N GLY A 247 -9.79 -12.93 12.67
CA GLY A 247 -9.19 -13.38 13.92
C GLY A 247 -9.23 -14.90 14.15
N TYR A 248 -9.50 -15.69 13.10
CA TYR A 248 -9.59 -17.15 13.22
C TYR A 248 -8.23 -17.86 13.12
N ASN A 249 -7.15 -17.14 12.81
CA ASN A 249 -5.82 -17.71 12.75
C ASN A 249 -5.22 -17.85 14.16
N LYS A 250 -4.90 -19.08 14.58
CA LYS A 250 -4.34 -19.37 15.92
C LYS A 250 -2.99 -18.70 16.20
N LYS A 251 -2.18 -18.43 15.17
CA LYS A 251 -0.87 -17.78 15.34
C LYS A 251 -1.05 -16.30 15.66
N PHE A 252 -1.91 -15.62 14.92
CA PHE A 252 -2.05 -14.17 14.97
C PHE A 252 -3.13 -13.69 15.95
N GLY A 253 -4.15 -14.53 16.21
CA GLY A 253 -5.28 -14.16 17.04
C GLY A 253 -6.06 -13.01 16.41
N TYR A 254 -6.50 -12.05 17.22
CA TYR A 254 -7.18 -10.85 16.76
C TYR A 254 -6.31 -10.07 15.76
N TRP A 255 -6.91 -9.71 14.62
CA TRP A 255 -6.23 -8.96 13.57
C TRP A 255 -6.64 -7.50 13.62
N ARG A 256 -5.78 -6.66 14.19
CA ARG A 256 -6.03 -5.22 14.34
C ARG A 256 -5.54 -4.49 13.10
N ASP A 257 -6.46 -4.08 12.24
CA ASP A 257 -6.19 -3.30 11.04
C ASP A 257 -7.23 -2.18 10.88
N THR A 258 -7.00 -1.22 10.00
CA THR A 258 -7.88 -0.06 9.79
C THR A 258 -8.36 0.00 8.34
N HIS A 259 -9.65 0.22 8.15
CA HIS A 259 -10.30 0.31 6.84
C HIS A 259 -11.38 1.37 6.84
N LEU A 260 -11.61 1.98 5.69
CA LEU A 260 -12.62 3.00 5.50
C LEU A 260 -13.73 2.48 4.60
N LYS A 261 -14.98 2.80 4.93
CA LYS A 261 -16.08 2.91 3.95
C LYS A 261 -16.28 4.39 3.67
N ILE A 262 -16.34 4.73 2.39
CA ILE A 262 -16.43 6.09 1.88
C ILE A 262 -17.67 6.18 0.99
N VAL A 263 -18.48 7.20 1.22
CA VAL A 263 -19.56 7.63 0.33
C VAL A 263 -19.31 9.12 0.04
N GLY A 264 -19.29 9.51 -1.22
CA GLY A 264 -18.88 10.85 -1.65
C GLY A 264 -18.04 10.83 -2.91
N ASP A 265 -17.71 12.02 -3.43
CA ASP A 265 -16.99 12.18 -4.69
C ASP A 265 -15.60 11.51 -4.71
N ALA A 266 -14.99 11.21 -3.56
CA ALA A 266 -13.75 10.44 -3.49
C ALA A 266 -13.86 9.04 -4.11
N VAL A 267 -15.06 8.44 -4.13
CA VAL A 267 -15.31 7.14 -4.76
C VAL A 267 -15.02 7.17 -6.27
N ARG A 268 -15.19 8.32 -6.94
CA ARG A 268 -14.82 8.48 -8.36
C ARG A 268 -13.32 8.30 -8.60
N ASN A 269 -12.48 8.76 -7.67
CA ASN A 269 -11.03 8.56 -7.74
C ASN A 269 -10.67 7.09 -7.49
N MET A 270 -11.33 6.44 -6.52
CA MET A 270 -11.17 5.00 -6.26
C MET A 270 -11.56 4.15 -7.48
N GLN A 271 -12.69 4.49 -8.12
CA GLN A 271 -13.17 3.86 -9.34
C GLN A 271 -12.16 4.01 -10.48
N THR A 272 -11.63 5.22 -10.69
CA THR A 272 -10.61 5.48 -11.72
C THR A 272 -9.36 4.64 -11.49
N ARG A 273 -8.92 4.50 -10.22
CA ARG A 273 -7.79 3.65 -9.85
C ARG A 273 -8.05 2.17 -10.12
N PHE A 274 -9.25 1.68 -9.81
CA PHE A 274 -9.64 0.31 -10.14
C PHE A 274 -9.60 0.06 -11.65
N ILE A 275 -10.24 0.93 -12.44
CA ILE A 275 -10.28 0.80 -13.91
C ILE A 275 -8.87 0.78 -14.51
N LEU A 276 -7.97 1.64 -14.02
CA LEU A 276 -6.56 1.62 -14.40
C LEU A 276 -5.92 0.25 -14.17
N ASP A 277 -6.07 -0.31 -12.96
CA ASP A 277 -5.50 -1.61 -12.62
C ASP A 277 -6.13 -2.76 -13.40
N TRP A 278 -7.43 -2.68 -13.66
CA TRP A 278 -8.15 -3.64 -14.48
C TRP A 278 -7.65 -3.64 -15.92
N ASN A 279 -7.56 -2.47 -16.57
CA ASN A 279 -7.15 -2.35 -17.97
C ASN A 279 -5.67 -2.74 -18.18
N GLN A 280 -4.85 -2.66 -17.12
CA GLN A 280 -3.51 -3.21 -17.14
C GLN A 280 -3.53 -4.75 -17.16
N ALA A 281 -4.39 -5.36 -16.34
CA ALA A 281 -4.38 -6.79 -16.07
C ALA A 281 -5.21 -7.61 -17.08
N SER A 282 -6.36 -7.08 -17.49
CA SER A 282 -7.31 -7.74 -18.38
C SER A 282 -6.95 -7.55 -19.85
N ARG A 283 -7.53 -8.41 -20.70
CA ARG A 283 -7.56 -8.21 -22.16
C ARG A 283 -8.77 -7.40 -22.63
N HIS A 284 -9.73 -7.17 -21.73
CA HIS A 284 -10.94 -6.41 -22.01
C HIS A 284 -10.92 -5.13 -21.18
N ASP A 285 -10.54 -4.04 -21.84
CA ASP A 285 -10.48 -2.72 -21.22
C ASP A 285 -11.89 -2.25 -20.83
N ILE A 286 -12.02 -1.75 -19.62
CA ILE A 286 -13.15 -0.95 -19.18
C ILE A 286 -12.99 0.44 -19.80
N MET A 287 -13.95 0.79 -20.64
CA MET A 287 -14.06 2.14 -21.20
C MET A 287 -14.83 3.05 -20.24
N TYR A 288 -14.69 4.36 -20.43
CA TYR A 288 -15.46 5.32 -19.65
C TYR A 288 -16.97 5.14 -19.89
N GLU A 289 -17.71 4.91 -18.81
CA GLU A 289 -19.17 4.95 -18.79
C GLU A 289 -19.62 5.75 -17.56
N GLU A 290 -20.63 6.61 -17.73
CA GLU A 290 -21.11 7.50 -16.66
C GLU A 290 -21.65 6.73 -15.44
N ARG A 291 -22.26 5.56 -15.68
CA ARG A 291 -22.77 4.68 -14.62
C ARG A 291 -21.72 4.23 -13.60
N TYR A 292 -20.43 4.18 -13.98
CA TYR A 292 -19.36 3.86 -13.04
C TYR A 292 -19.06 4.99 -12.05
N TYR A 293 -19.53 6.20 -12.32
CA TYR A 293 -19.18 7.42 -11.58
C TYR A 293 -20.40 8.02 -10.87
N ALA A 294 -21.29 7.17 -10.35
CA ALA A 294 -22.55 7.55 -9.72
C ALA A 294 -22.43 8.03 -8.25
N ALA A 295 -21.23 8.40 -7.81
CA ALA A 295 -21.02 8.95 -6.47
C ALA A 295 -21.79 10.26 -6.29
N GLU A 296 -22.44 10.40 -5.13
CA GLU A 296 -23.15 11.60 -4.72
C GLU A 296 -22.47 12.22 -3.50
N PRO A 297 -22.45 13.56 -3.39
CA PRO A 297 -21.95 14.27 -2.21
C PRO A 297 -22.61 13.75 -0.93
N ALA A 298 -21.81 13.36 0.05
CA ALA A 298 -22.30 12.93 1.34
C ALA A 298 -21.34 13.43 2.42
N GLY A 299 -21.75 14.31 3.32
CA GLY A 299 -20.86 14.80 4.39
C GLY A 299 -19.87 15.88 3.95
N GLU A 300 -18.80 16.05 4.74
CA GLU A 300 -17.91 17.22 4.65
C GLU A 300 -16.42 16.87 4.73
N VAL A 301 -16.07 15.58 4.77
CA VAL A 301 -14.69 15.14 4.93
C VAL A 301 -13.88 15.43 3.67
N GLY A 302 -12.76 16.12 3.84
CA GLY A 302 -11.76 16.32 2.79
C GLY A 302 -10.99 15.03 2.50
N ILE A 303 -10.95 14.57 1.24
CA ILE A 303 -10.22 13.34 0.87
C ILE A 303 -9.45 13.52 -0.45
N GLN A 304 -8.19 13.07 -0.47
CA GLN A 304 -7.44 12.73 -1.67
C GLN A 304 -7.10 11.24 -1.67
N ILE A 305 -7.43 10.55 -2.76
CA ILE A 305 -7.01 9.16 -3.00
C ILE A 305 -5.70 9.20 -3.76
N VAL A 306 -4.61 8.81 -3.09
CA VAL A 306 -3.25 8.91 -3.61
C VAL A 306 -2.71 7.50 -3.85
N SER A 307 -2.18 7.29 -5.04
CA SER A 307 -1.60 6.02 -5.48
C SER A 307 -0.08 6.15 -5.63
N SER A 308 0.62 5.08 -5.30
CA SER A 308 2.05 4.95 -5.65
C SER A 308 2.29 3.63 -6.35
N GLY A 309 3.35 3.58 -7.14
CA GLY A 309 3.72 2.39 -7.89
C GLY A 309 5.06 2.54 -8.61
N PRO A 310 5.68 1.41 -8.98
CA PRO A 310 6.94 1.38 -9.72
C PRO A 310 6.87 1.97 -11.13
N ASP A 311 5.68 2.40 -11.57
CA ASP A 311 5.40 3.06 -12.84
C ASP A 311 5.55 4.59 -12.79
N SER A 312 5.81 5.16 -11.60
CA SER A 312 6.05 6.58 -11.38
C SER A 312 7.52 6.88 -11.06
N ASP A 313 7.98 8.06 -11.45
CA ASP A 313 9.29 8.59 -11.05
C ASP A 313 9.25 9.14 -9.61
N TRP A 314 8.06 9.38 -9.06
CA TRP A 314 7.85 9.93 -7.72
C TRP A 314 7.28 8.87 -6.77
N GLU A 315 7.65 8.95 -5.49
CA GLU A 315 7.12 8.11 -4.42
C GLU A 315 6.01 8.88 -3.68
N GLN A 316 4.82 9.00 -4.29
CA GLN A 316 3.79 9.97 -3.91
C GLN A 316 3.30 9.82 -2.47
N ILE A 317 3.04 8.59 -2.02
CA ILE A 317 2.60 8.32 -0.64
C ILE A 317 3.73 8.66 0.34
N LYS A 318 4.99 8.30 0.04
CA LYS A 318 6.14 8.67 0.88
C LYS A 318 6.29 10.18 1.00
N ASN A 319 6.21 10.90 -0.12
CA ASN A 319 6.30 12.36 -0.14
C ASN A 319 5.16 12.99 0.66
N GLY A 320 3.94 12.42 0.58
CA GLY A 320 2.81 12.78 1.42
C GLY A 320 3.12 12.61 2.90
N TYR A 321 3.60 11.44 3.33
CA TYR A 321 3.99 11.18 4.72
C TYR A 321 5.06 12.15 5.22
N ILE A 322 6.13 12.39 4.45
CA ILE A 322 7.18 13.35 4.81
C ILE A 322 6.57 14.74 5.01
N LYS A 323 5.71 15.18 4.09
CA LYS A 323 5.06 16.50 4.20
C LYS A 323 4.11 16.58 5.40
N MET A 324 3.37 15.51 5.72
CA MET A 324 2.57 15.42 6.95
C MET A 324 3.45 15.56 8.19
N ILE A 325 4.52 14.78 8.30
CA ILE A 325 5.45 14.77 9.43
C ILE A 325 6.08 16.15 9.62
N MET A 326 6.54 16.78 8.54
CA MET A 326 7.15 18.12 8.57
C MET A 326 6.15 19.24 8.87
N SER A 327 4.84 18.99 8.70
CA SER A 327 3.80 19.95 9.06
C SER A 327 3.35 19.86 10.53
N ALA A 328 3.71 18.78 11.24
CA ALA A 328 3.28 18.52 12.60
C ALA A 328 3.74 19.60 13.59
N LYS A 329 2.87 19.94 14.54
CA LYS A 329 3.12 20.95 15.58
C LYS A 329 3.00 20.42 17.00
N GLN A 330 2.18 19.39 17.20
CA GLN A 330 1.86 18.84 18.51
C GLN A 330 2.26 17.38 18.59
N TYR A 331 1.73 16.54 17.69
CA TYR A 331 2.00 15.10 17.75
C TYR A 331 1.84 14.40 16.40
N ILE A 332 2.48 13.22 16.31
CA ILE A 332 2.40 12.28 15.19
C ILE A 332 2.16 10.89 15.76
N TYR A 333 1.04 10.27 15.41
CA TYR A 333 0.74 8.87 15.79
C TYR A 333 0.80 7.97 14.57
N ILE A 334 1.58 6.90 14.65
CA ILE A 334 1.80 5.95 13.55
C ILE A 334 1.48 4.54 14.02
N GLN A 335 0.64 3.82 13.29
CA GLN A 335 0.51 2.36 13.39
C GLN A 335 1.00 1.76 12.07
N THR A 336 1.94 0.82 12.15
CA THR A 336 2.44 0.09 10.98
C THR A 336 2.91 -1.30 11.37
N PRO A 337 2.64 -2.36 10.59
CA PRO A 337 3.26 -3.65 10.86
C PRO A 337 4.76 -3.63 10.59
N TYR A 338 5.19 -2.84 9.59
CA TYR A 338 6.56 -2.77 9.11
C TYR A 338 7.05 -1.32 9.19
N PHE A 339 8.13 -1.10 9.94
CA PHE A 339 8.76 0.20 10.09
C PHE A 339 10.22 0.12 9.63
N ILE A 340 10.41 0.17 8.33
CA ILE A 340 11.70 0.14 7.65
C ILE A 340 11.77 1.39 6.74
N PRO A 341 11.65 2.61 7.31
CA PRO A 341 11.67 3.83 6.52
C PRO A 341 12.99 3.97 5.76
N ASP A 342 12.97 4.65 4.62
CA ASP A 342 14.21 5.13 4.03
C ASP A 342 14.78 6.31 4.83
N ASP A 343 16.00 6.72 4.49
CA ASP A 343 16.71 7.78 5.21
C ASP A 343 15.90 9.07 5.27
N SER A 344 15.20 9.43 4.19
CA SER A 344 14.42 10.67 4.11
C SER A 344 13.24 10.70 5.08
N LEU A 345 12.49 9.60 5.18
CA LEU A 345 11.37 9.50 6.11
C LEU A 345 11.84 9.31 7.56
N ALA A 346 12.93 8.55 7.76
CA ALA A 346 13.53 8.35 9.08
C ALA A 346 14.04 9.68 9.67
N ASP A 347 14.73 10.49 8.86
CA ASP A 347 15.25 11.78 9.29
C ASP A 347 14.13 12.79 9.53
N ALA A 348 13.08 12.79 8.70
CA ALA A 348 11.89 13.60 8.96
C ALA A 348 11.29 13.32 10.35
N LEU A 349 11.14 12.04 10.73
CA LEU A 349 10.64 11.66 12.04
C LEU A 349 11.59 12.06 13.18
N LYS A 350 12.90 11.83 13.02
CA LYS A 350 13.90 12.26 14.03
C LYS A 350 13.89 13.77 14.22
N ILE A 351 13.80 14.55 13.14
CA ILE A 351 13.71 16.01 13.20
C ILE A 351 12.44 16.44 13.94
N ALA A 352 11.29 15.80 13.68
CA ALA A 352 10.06 16.10 14.40
C ALA A 352 10.22 15.86 15.92
N VAL A 353 10.73 14.69 16.30
CA VAL A 353 11.02 14.36 17.71
C VAL A 353 11.96 15.38 18.35
N LEU A 354 13.09 15.66 17.72
CA LEU A 354 14.09 16.60 18.21
C LEU A 354 13.60 18.06 18.25
N SER A 355 12.55 18.37 17.50
CA SER A 355 11.87 19.67 17.52
C SER A 355 10.77 19.76 18.59
N GLY A 356 10.59 18.71 19.40
CA GLY A 356 9.62 18.68 20.50
C GLY A 356 8.22 18.19 20.13
N VAL A 357 8.04 17.61 18.95
CA VAL A 357 6.78 16.97 18.56
C VAL A 357 6.66 15.60 19.25
N ASP A 358 5.49 15.30 19.84
CA ASP A 358 5.19 13.99 20.44
C ASP A 358 5.00 12.94 19.33
N VAL A 359 6.03 12.13 19.07
CA VAL A 359 5.97 11.08 18.06
C VAL A 359 5.78 9.73 18.74
N ARG A 360 4.66 9.07 18.44
CA ARG A 360 4.32 7.75 18.96
C ARG A 360 4.16 6.75 17.84
N ILE A 361 4.82 5.60 17.97
CA ILE A 361 4.77 4.54 16.97
C ILE A 361 4.29 3.24 17.61
N MET A 362 3.36 2.56 16.96
CA MET A 362 2.87 1.27 17.37
C MET A 362 3.24 0.19 16.35
N ILE A 363 3.83 -0.90 16.85
CA ILE A 363 4.30 -2.05 16.06
C ILE A 363 3.71 -3.36 16.61
N PRO A 364 3.66 -4.44 15.80
CA PRO A 364 3.21 -5.75 16.26
C PRO A 364 4.18 -6.36 17.30
N ASN A 365 3.70 -7.29 18.11
CA ASN A 365 4.52 -8.06 19.06
C ASN A 365 5.17 -9.33 18.47
N MET A 366 4.83 -9.70 17.24
CA MET A 366 5.24 -10.97 16.66
C MET A 366 5.56 -10.86 15.16
N PRO A 367 6.46 -11.73 14.64
CA PRO A 367 6.80 -11.75 13.23
C PRO A 367 5.77 -12.53 12.39
N ASP A 368 5.34 -11.92 11.29
CA ASP A 368 4.71 -12.58 10.15
C ASP A 368 5.74 -13.00 9.08
N HIS A 369 6.82 -12.23 8.94
CA HIS A 369 7.97 -12.52 8.07
C HIS A 369 9.31 -12.63 8.84
N PRO A 370 10.24 -13.52 8.42
CA PRO A 370 11.46 -13.81 9.18
C PRO A 370 12.42 -12.63 9.41
N PHE A 371 12.50 -11.69 8.47
CA PHE A 371 13.46 -10.57 8.53
C PHE A 371 12.80 -9.21 8.81
N VAL A 372 11.57 -9.00 8.33
CA VAL A 372 10.87 -7.71 8.37
C VAL A 372 10.66 -7.22 9.81
N TYR A 373 10.29 -8.11 10.72
CA TYR A 373 10.12 -7.78 12.14
C TYR A 373 11.43 -7.27 12.79
N TRP A 374 12.56 -7.91 12.50
CA TRP A 374 13.84 -7.50 13.08
C TRP A 374 14.40 -6.22 12.45
N ALA A 375 14.13 -5.98 11.16
CA ALA A 375 14.41 -4.70 10.54
C ALA A 375 13.56 -3.58 11.16
N THR A 376 12.27 -3.84 11.39
CA THR A 376 11.35 -2.95 12.11
C THR A 376 11.90 -2.61 13.50
N TYR A 377 12.23 -3.64 14.28
CA TYR A 377 12.74 -3.48 15.63
C TYR A 377 14.08 -2.72 15.67
N SER A 378 14.96 -2.91 14.68
CA SER A 378 16.21 -2.15 14.54
C SER A 378 15.97 -0.66 14.29
N ASN A 379 15.12 -0.31 13.32
CA ASN A 379 14.83 1.08 12.96
C ASN A 379 14.12 1.85 14.08
N ILE A 380 13.22 1.16 14.79
CA ILE A 380 12.58 1.68 16.00
C ILE A 380 13.60 2.06 17.08
N GLY A 381 14.70 1.32 17.19
CA GLY A 381 15.79 1.64 18.11
C GLY A 381 16.39 3.04 17.90
N ASP A 382 16.49 3.49 16.65
CA ASP A 382 17.01 4.82 16.33
C ASP A 382 16.02 5.93 16.70
N LEU A 383 14.72 5.68 16.56
CA LEU A 383 13.68 6.62 16.98
C LEU A 383 13.53 6.69 18.50
N LEU A 384 13.61 5.54 19.19
CA LEU A 384 13.67 5.49 20.65
C LEU A 384 14.86 6.29 21.19
N LYS A 385 16.01 6.20 20.52
CA LYS A 385 17.20 6.99 20.87
C LYS A 385 16.98 8.49 20.67
N ALA A 386 16.22 8.88 19.63
CA ALA A 386 15.87 10.28 19.37
C ALA A 386 14.86 10.84 20.40
N GLY A 387 14.04 9.97 21.01
CA GLY A 387 13.05 10.34 22.03
C GLY A 387 11.60 10.03 21.66
N ALA A 388 11.34 9.28 20.59
CA ALA A 388 9.99 8.83 20.25
C ALA A 388 9.49 7.79 21.25
N ASP A 389 8.18 7.75 21.49
CA ASP A 389 7.53 6.71 22.25
C ASP A 389 7.12 5.55 21.35
N VAL A 390 7.42 4.32 21.76
CA VAL A 390 7.09 3.13 20.98
C VAL A 390 6.28 2.15 21.79
N TYR A 391 5.20 1.67 21.19
CA TYR A 391 4.24 0.74 21.78
C TYR A 391 4.24 -0.56 20.98
N VAL A 392 4.33 -1.68 21.69
CA VAL A 392 4.25 -3.02 21.11
C VAL A 392 2.86 -3.57 21.43
N TYR A 393 2.04 -3.75 20.40
CA TYR A 393 0.65 -4.17 20.54
C TYR A 393 0.55 -5.65 20.95
N GLN A 394 -0.20 -5.95 22.01
CA GLN A 394 -0.23 -7.29 22.62
C GLN A 394 -1.53 -8.06 22.40
N ASN A 395 -2.61 -7.41 21.99
CA ASN A 395 -3.92 -8.05 21.79
C ASN A 395 -4.05 -8.67 20.39
N GLY A 396 -3.03 -9.39 19.91
CA GLY A 396 -3.00 -10.02 18.59
C GLY A 396 -2.04 -9.33 17.62
N PHE A 397 -2.33 -9.40 16.32
CA PHE A 397 -1.45 -8.89 15.27
C PHE A 397 -1.89 -7.50 14.79
N LEU A 398 -1.03 -6.51 14.99
CA LEU A 398 -1.21 -5.15 14.47
C LEU A 398 -0.76 -5.08 13.01
N HIS A 399 -1.70 -4.73 12.13
CA HIS A 399 -1.46 -4.56 10.70
C HIS A 399 -2.05 -3.27 10.13
N ALA A 400 -2.50 -2.34 10.98
CA ALA A 400 -2.90 -1.00 10.57
C ALA A 400 -1.77 -0.27 9.83
N LYS A 401 -2.09 0.57 8.83
CA LYS A 401 -1.16 1.48 8.16
C LYS A 401 -1.72 2.89 8.24
N THR A 402 -1.54 3.50 9.42
CA THR A 402 -2.17 4.77 9.74
C THR A 402 -1.14 5.78 10.22
N ILE A 403 -1.29 7.02 9.77
CA ILE A 403 -0.59 8.18 10.32
C ILE A 403 -1.61 9.25 10.65
N VAL A 404 -1.54 9.83 11.84
CA VAL A 404 -2.38 10.93 12.29
C VAL A 404 -1.47 12.07 12.76
N VAL A 405 -1.76 13.30 12.33
CA VAL A 405 -0.99 14.49 12.69
C VAL A 405 -1.91 15.55 13.27
N ASP A 406 -1.58 15.98 14.48
CA ASP A 406 -2.21 17.10 15.21
C ASP A 406 -3.75 17.03 15.29
N GLU A 407 -4.35 15.85 15.20
CA GLU A 407 -5.82 15.69 15.21
C GLU A 407 -6.51 16.45 14.05
N LYS A 408 -5.78 16.72 12.96
CA LYS A 408 -6.25 17.53 11.82
C LYS A 408 -6.20 16.80 10.48
N ILE A 409 -5.13 16.05 10.26
CA ILE A 409 -4.96 15.27 9.03
C ILE A 409 -4.56 13.84 9.38
N ALA A 410 -4.99 12.91 8.54
CA ALA A 410 -4.64 11.50 8.67
C ALA A 410 -4.40 10.86 7.31
N SER A 411 -3.72 9.71 7.30
CA SER A 411 -3.68 8.84 6.13
C SER A 411 -3.93 7.40 6.55
N ILE A 412 -4.74 6.71 5.74
CA ILE A 412 -5.08 5.30 5.90
C ILE A 412 -5.01 4.66 4.52
N GLY A 413 -4.42 3.48 4.42
CA GLY A 413 -4.40 2.77 3.15
C GLY A 413 -3.68 1.45 3.22
N THR A 414 -2.98 1.14 2.14
CA THR A 414 -2.30 -0.15 1.97
C THR A 414 -0.80 -0.09 2.20
N ALA A 415 -0.19 1.09 2.06
CA ALA A 415 1.25 1.27 2.10
C ALA A 415 1.81 1.11 3.51
N ASN A 416 2.71 0.13 3.68
CA ASN A 416 3.54 0.06 4.88
C ASN A 416 4.65 1.12 4.82
N ILE A 417 5.30 1.37 5.96
CA ILE A 417 6.49 2.23 6.00
C ILE A 417 7.71 1.36 5.68
N ASP A 418 7.87 0.98 4.41
CA ASP A 418 9.03 0.24 3.92
C ASP A 418 9.38 0.61 2.47
N VAL A 419 10.62 0.30 2.08
CA VAL A 419 11.14 0.61 0.73
C VAL A 419 10.31 -0.07 -0.34
N ARG A 420 9.84 -1.30 -0.08
CA ARG A 420 9.02 -2.06 -1.02
C ARG A 420 7.68 -1.39 -1.32
N SER A 421 6.95 -0.91 -0.32
CA SER A 421 5.66 -0.24 -0.47
C SER A 421 5.84 1.09 -1.20
N PHE A 422 6.93 1.82 -0.93
CA PHE A 422 7.17 3.11 -1.59
C PHE A 422 7.67 3.00 -3.03
N LYS A 423 8.43 1.96 -3.38
CA LYS A 423 9.11 1.86 -4.70
C LYS A 423 8.66 0.71 -5.59
N LEU A 424 8.23 -0.42 -5.03
CA LEU A 424 8.10 -1.67 -5.78
C LEU A 424 6.67 -2.16 -5.91
N ASN A 425 5.84 -1.97 -4.87
CA ASN A 425 4.44 -2.33 -4.88
C ASN A 425 3.59 -1.21 -5.46
N PHE A 426 2.44 -1.58 -6.02
CA PHE A 426 1.35 -0.66 -6.26
C PHE A 426 0.54 -0.53 -4.98
N GLU A 427 0.45 0.70 -4.45
CA GLU A 427 -0.22 1.02 -3.19
C GLU A 427 -1.28 2.11 -3.42
N VAL A 428 -2.20 2.25 -2.47
CA VAL A 428 -3.22 3.31 -2.46
C VAL A 428 -3.55 3.71 -1.03
N ASN A 429 -3.63 5.01 -0.80
CA ASN A 429 -3.98 5.61 0.48
C ASN A 429 -5.03 6.70 0.32
N ALA A 430 -5.94 6.79 1.29
CA ALA A 430 -6.77 7.97 1.50
C ALA A 430 -6.03 8.93 2.44
N PHE A 431 -5.76 10.14 1.97
CA PHE A 431 -5.34 11.27 2.80
C PHE A 431 -6.59 12.07 3.18
N LEU A 432 -6.80 12.18 4.48
CA LEU A 432 -7.99 12.71 5.12
C LEU A 432 -7.67 14.08 5.71
N TYR A 433 -8.48 15.07 5.37
CA TYR A 433 -8.38 16.45 5.82
C TYR A 433 -9.67 16.78 6.57
N ASP A 434 -9.75 16.30 7.81
CA ASP A 434 -10.92 16.47 8.66
C ASP A 434 -10.54 16.20 10.12
N ARG A 435 -10.90 17.14 11.00
CA ARG A 435 -10.55 17.08 12.42
C ARG A 435 -11.31 15.99 13.18
N GLN A 436 -12.56 15.74 12.83
CA GLN A 436 -13.37 14.74 13.50
C GLN A 436 -12.84 13.34 13.20
N VAL A 437 -12.58 13.05 11.92
CA VAL A 437 -12.03 11.76 11.48
C VAL A 437 -10.61 11.57 12.01
N ALA A 438 -9.74 12.59 11.95
CA ALA A 438 -8.40 12.52 12.52
C ALA A 438 -8.43 12.32 14.04
N GLY A 439 -9.36 12.99 14.74
CA GLY A 439 -9.59 12.81 16.18
C GLY A 439 -10.06 11.41 16.53
N GLU A 440 -11.02 10.86 15.79
CA GLU A 440 -11.46 9.47 15.99
C GLU A 440 -10.30 8.48 15.84
N LEU A 441 -9.43 8.67 14.84
CA LEU A 441 -8.23 7.83 14.66
C LEU A 441 -7.21 8.00 15.79
N ALA A 442 -7.04 9.21 16.30
CA ALA A 442 -6.18 9.47 17.46
C ALA A 442 -6.73 8.77 18.73
N GLU A 443 -8.05 8.77 18.93
CA GLU A 443 -8.69 8.03 20.02
C GLU A 443 -8.53 6.51 19.84
N LYS A 444 -8.69 5.98 18.62
CA LYS A 444 -8.40 4.56 18.34
C LYS A 444 -6.96 4.17 18.64
N PHE A 445 -6.00 5.05 18.35
CA PHE A 445 -4.61 4.85 18.75
C PHE A 445 -4.45 4.79 20.28
N LYS A 446 -5.09 5.69 21.01
CA LYS A 446 -5.07 5.73 22.49
C LYS A 446 -5.75 4.51 23.11
N GLU A 447 -6.86 4.03 22.53
CA GLU A 447 -7.51 2.77 22.90
C GLU A 447 -6.53 1.59 22.72
N ASP A 448 -5.84 1.52 21.59
CA ASP A 448 -4.88 0.45 21.30
C ASP A 448 -3.64 0.50 22.24
N ILE A 449 -3.28 1.66 22.80
CA ILE A 449 -2.22 1.78 23.82
C ILE A 449 -2.57 0.95 25.08
N LEU A 450 -3.85 0.88 25.46
CA LEU A 450 -4.29 0.10 26.63
C LEU A 450 -4.03 -1.40 26.47
N HIS A 451 -3.87 -1.85 25.23
CA HIS A 451 -3.54 -3.21 24.84
C HIS A 451 -2.07 -3.37 24.43
N SER A 452 -1.22 -2.40 24.76
CA SER A 452 0.17 -2.36 24.35
C SER A 452 1.13 -2.29 25.53
N SER A 453 2.35 -2.79 25.32
CA SER A 453 3.48 -2.55 26.23
C SER A 453 4.38 -1.48 25.64
N GLN A 454 4.75 -0.47 26.44
CA GLN A 454 5.70 0.55 26.00
C GLN A 454 7.13 -0.02 25.95
N LEU A 455 7.78 0.09 24.81
CA LEU A 455 9.18 -0.25 24.62
C LEU A 455 10.03 0.98 24.91
N SER A 456 10.67 1.03 26.07
CA SER A 456 11.62 2.11 26.38
C SER A 456 12.98 1.86 25.73
N TYR A 457 13.75 2.94 25.50
CA TYR A 457 15.13 2.82 25.01
C TYR A 457 16.00 1.98 25.95
N LYS A 458 15.77 2.06 27.27
CA LYS A 458 16.45 1.21 28.27
C LYS A 458 16.17 -0.27 28.04
N LEU A 459 14.91 -0.66 27.84
CA LEU A 459 14.53 -2.04 27.53
C LEU A 459 15.11 -2.49 26.19
N TYR A 460 15.08 -1.62 25.17
CA TYR A 460 15.69 -1.91 23.88
C TYR A 460 17.19 -2.24 24.01
N LEU A 461 17.95 -1.51 24.82
CA LEU A 461 19.39 -1.80 25.04
C LEU A 461 19.65 -3.14 25.74
N GLN A 462 18.71 -3.63 26.55
CA GLN A 462 18.82 -4.89 27.30
C GLN A 462 18.57 -6.15 26.45
N ARG A 463 18.19 -6.00 25.18
CA ARG A 463 17.98 -7.13 24.27
C ARG A 463 19.23 -8.00 24.10
N SER A 464 19.02 -9.30 23.92
CA SER A 464 20.10 -10.29 23.83
C SER A 464 21.00 -10.07 22.61
N THR A 465 22.23 -10.58 22.69
CA THR A 465 23.19 -10.59 21.58
C THR A 465 22.63 -11.29 20.33
N TRP A 466 21.79 -12.31 20.53
CA TRP A 466 21.11 -13.00 19.44
C TRP A 466 20.10 -12.10 18.71
N ILE A 467 19.34 -11.26 19.44
CA ILE A 467 18.44 -10.29 18.81
C ILE A 467 19.24 -9.25 18.01
N ARG A 468 20.33 -8.73 18.59
CA ARG A 468 21.23 -7.79 17.89
C ARG A 468 21.81 -8.37 16.60
N PHE A 469 22.14 -9.66 16.61
CA PHE A 469 22.61 -10.36 15.41
C PHE A 469 21.52 -10.43 14.32
N LYS A 470 20.26 -10.76 14.69
CA LYS A 470 19.13 -10.76 13.76
C LYS A 470 18.86 -9.38 13.17
N GLU A 471 18.89 -8.32 14.00
CA GLU A 471 18.78 -6.93 13.55
C GLU A 471 19.87 -6.58 12.54
N ALA A 472 21.12 -6.94 12.82
CA ALA A 472 22.24 -6.66 11.92
C ALA A 472 22.06 -7.30 10.54
N ILE A 473 21.60 -8.56 10.50
CA ILE A 473 21.28 -9.24 9.23
C ILE A 473 20.10 -8.57 8.54
N ALA A 474 19.01 -8.31 9.26
CA ALA A 474 17.81 -7.73 8.68
C ALA A 474 18.05 -6.32 8.11
N ARG A 475 18.93 -5.54 8.74
CA ARG A 475 19.36 -4.22 8.25
C ARG A 475 20.08 -4.30 6.91
N LEU A 476 20.92 -5.32 6.69
CA LEU A 476 21.57 -5.53 5.39
C LEU A 476 20.57 -5.84 4.28
N LEU A 477 19.42 -6.42 4.61
CA LEU A 477 18.36 -6.74 3.67
C LEU A 477 17.35 -5.59 3.49
N SER A 478 17.37 -4.55 4.31
CA SER A 478 16.38 -3.47 4.29
C SER A 478 16.13 -2.81 2.91
N PRO A 479 17.14 -2.62 2.03
CA PRO A 479 16.90 -2.06 0.70
C PRO A 479 16.02 -2.91 -0.23
N ILE A 480 15.83 -4.20 0.10
CA ILE A 480 15.03 -5.16 -0.68
C ILE A 480 13.80 -5.68 0.08
N LEU A 481 13.62 -5.27 1.33
CA LEU A 481 12.48 -5.66 2.18
C LEU A 481 11.24 -4.82 1.90
#